data_AF-A0A915KMR6-F1
#
_entry.id   AF-A0A915KMR6-F1
#
_cell.length_a   1.000
_cell.length_b   1.000
_cell.length_c   1.000
_cell.angle_alpha   90.00
_cell.angle_beta   90.00
_cell.angle_gamma   90.00
#
_symmetry.space_group_name_H-M   'P 1'
#
loop_
_entity.id
_entity.type
_entity.pdbx_description
1 polymer ?
#
loop_
_entity_poly.entity_id
_entity_poly.type
_entity_poly.pdbx_seq_one_letter_code
_entity_poly.pdbx_strand_id
1 'polypeptide(L)'
;MSNDPPKILQLPEIVVSRIAAGEIINRPANIVKELIENSLDAGANQITVSISDGGLKLISVLDNGCGIRQEDLEILCQRFTTSKLRSYEDLQSIGTYGFRGEALASASHVSHLSVVTRCVSSQVGFKAEFIDGTLKSKPKPCAANQGTLIKVEELFYNMPIRRKALRCAKEEYAKCLDIVTKYAFHSYTVSFLMRRLTTNNDQSSVDVRTSHADATLKKNLSILMGPSVAKDVLTFQVQNDALSFHVNGLISHPNYAGRKFNLVLFINNRLVECDSLKRGLELVTSQILPKGNLPFIYIDLSIEPRNVDVNVHPTKSQVHFLHESLILKALEDAIEKKLTLCNDSRTFYVGQIPSTPRTMEFYQIDPSSADNKVYDHELVRMDAKKRKLEEFFVCTPLEKMETVQVNFFDTAVNVEGIEKETGDEYRSPCHEITEASYNQIALENMDVQKPQCSSAQDLSIRQTDPKPTNWPKRNLKLASIHQLKRQIQDRSSPFTTSLFKEHTVVGCIDARLALIQYKTSLYLVDTTKLSIMYFYQRYK
;
A
#
# COMPACT_ATOMS: atom_id res chain seq x y z
N MET A 1 -47.66 -4.86 -7.75
CA MET A 1 -46.52 -5.55 -8.37
C MET A 1 -46.87 -7.02 -8.38
N SER A 2 -46.86 -7.67 -9.54
CA SER A 2 -47.21 -9.10 -9.66
C SER A 2 -46.25 -9.93 -8.82
N ASN A 3 -46.80 -10.79 -7.95
CA ASN A 3 -46.04 -11.73 -7.11
C ASN A 3 -45.45 -12.91 -7.90
N ASP A 4 -45.50 -12.88 -9.23
CA ASP A 4 -44.90 -13.90 -10.07
C ASP A 4 -43.38 -13.74 -10.10
N PRO A 5 -42.62 -14.84 -9.93
CA PRO A 5 -41.18 -14.80 -10.01
C PRO A 5 -40.73 -14.35 -11.41
N PRO A 6 -39.68 -13.53 -11.52
CA PRO A 6 -39.18 -13.07 -12.81
C PRO A 6 -38.70 -14.26 -13.66
N LYS A 7 -38.97 -14.21 -14.97
CA LYS A 7 -38.49 -15.22 -15.92
C LYS A 7 -36.96 -15.14 -16.04
N ILE A 8 -36.30 -16.28 -15.98
CA ILE A 8 -34.87 -16.42 -16.27
C ILE A 8 -34.67 -16.32 -17.78
N LEU A 9 -33.80 -15.41 -18.24
CA LEU A 9 -33.50 -15.16 -19.64
C LEU A 9 -32.00 -15.27 -19.91
N GLN A 10 -31.63 -15.76 -21.08
CA GLN A 10 -30.24 -15.78 -21.53
C GLN A 10 -29.78 -14.35 -21.86
N LEU A 11 -28.60 -13.99 -21.36
CA LEU A 11 -27.98 -12.70 -21.68
C LEU A 11 -27.47 -12.68 -23.13
N PRO A 12 -27.58 -11.55 -23.84
CA PRO A 12 -26.92 -11.37 -25.14
C PRO A 12 -25.40 -11.59 -25.02
N GLU A 13 -24.79 -12.22 -26.03
CA GLU A 13 -23.37 -12.59 -26.01
C GLU A 13 -22.45 -11.39 -25.76
N ILE A 14 -22.74 -10.24 -26.37
CA ILE A 14 -21.98 -9.01 -26.17
C ILE A 14 -21.99 -8.54 -24.71
N VAL A 15 -23.09 -8.77 -23.99
CA VAL A 15 -23.21 -8.43 -22.56
C VAL A 15 -22.35 -9.39 -21.74
N VAL A 16 -22.43 -10.70 -22.02
CA VAL A 16 -21.61 -11.72 -21.36
C VAL A 16 -20.13 -11.44 -21.56
N SER A 17 -19.72 -11.14 -22.80
CA SER A 17 -18.33 -10.87 -23.14
C SER A 17 -17.79 -9.61 -22.47
N ARG A 18 -18.61 -8.55 -22.38
CA ARG A 18 -18.22 -7.32 -21.66
C ARG A 18 -18.15 -7.53 -20.14
N ILE A 19 -19.07 -8.30 -19.56
CA ILE A 19 -19.02 -8.64 -18.13
C ILE A 19 -17.72 -9.39 -17.81
N ALA A 20 -17.44 -10.47 -18.55
CA ALA A 20 -16.25 -11.28 -18.33
C ALA A 20 -14.94 -10.53 -18.69
N ALA A 21 -14.94 -9.68 -19.72
CA ALA A 21 -13.80 -8.80 -20.00
C ALA A 21 -13.49 -7.87 -18.81
N GLY A 22 -14.54 -7.46 -18.09
CA GLY A 22 -14.45 -6.67 -16.88
C GLY A 22 -13.95 -7.38 -15.63
N GLU A 23 -13.86 -8.71 -15.64
CA GLU A 23 -13.27 -9.51 -14.55
C GLU A 23 -11.79 -9.79 -14.84
N ILE A 24 -11.45 -10.00 -16.11
CA ILE A 24 -10.08 -10.23 -16.58
C ILE A 24 -9.28 -8.92 -16.56
N ILE A 25 -9.88 -7.82 -17.03
CA ILE A 25 -9.26 -6.51 -17.13
C ILE A 25 -9.89 -5.55 -16.12
N ASN A 26 -9.29 -5.50 -14.94
CA ASN A 26 -9.73 -4.61 -13.87
C ASN A 26 -9.08 -3.22 -13.94
N ARG A 27 -7.83 -3.15 -14.42
CA ARG A 27 -6.99 -1.94 -14.45
C ARG A 27 -6.02 -1.97 -15.64
N PRO A 28 -5.47 -0.80 -16.06
CA PRO A 28 -4.42 -0.71 -17.08
C PRO A 28 -3.23 -1.66 -16.88
N ALA A 29 -2.79 -1.85 -15.63
CA ALA A 29 -1.65 -2.70 -15.30
C ALA A 29 -1.86 -4.17 -15.68
N ASN A 30 -3.11 -4.67 -15.66
CA ASN A 30 -3.44 -6.03 -16.11
C ASN A 30 -3.14 -6.20 -17.61
N ILE A 31 -3.52 -5.21 -18.42
CA ILE A 31 -3.23 -5.22 -19.86
C ILE A 31 -1.73 -5.18 -20.09
N VAL A 32 -1.01 -4.29 -19.40
CA VAL A 32 0.45 -4.19 -19.54
C VAL A 32 1.13 -5.52 -19.20
N LYS A 33 0.71 -6.18 -18.10
CA LYS A 33 1.19 -7.52 -17.72
C LYS A 33 0.95 -8.53 -18.85
N GLU A 34 -0.29 -8.65 -19.32
CA GLU A 34 -0.67 -9.61 -20.36
C GLU A 34 0.09 -9.39 -21.69
N LEU A 35 0.27 -8.12 -22.10
CA LEU A 35 0.98 -7.79 -23.33
C LEU A 35 2.49 -8.06 -23.23
N ILE A 36 3.10 -7.79 -22.06
CA ILE A 36 4.50 -8.14 -21.80
C ILE A 36 4.68 -9.67 -21.81
N GLU A 37 3.81 -10.40 -21.13
CA GLU A 37 3.80 -11.86 -21.12
C GLU A 37 3.68 -12.43 -22.54
N ASN A 38 2.79 -11.88 -23.36
CA ASN A 38 2.66 -12.29 -24.77
C ASN A 38 3.91 -11.96 -25.60
N SER A 39 4.58 -10.84 -25.31
CA SER A 39 5.84 -10.47 -25.97
C SER A 39 6.98 -11.44 -25.61
N LEU A 40 7.06 -11.83 -24.33
CA LEU A 40 8.03 -12.81 -23.84
C LEU A 40 7.77 -14.21 -24.43
N ASP A 41 6.51 -14.65 -24.47
CA ASP A 41 6.12 -15.91 -25.14
C ASP A 41 6.44 -15.89 -26.65
N ALA A 42 6.42 -14.72 -27.29
CA ALA A 42 6.80 -14.54 -28.69
C ALA A 42 8.32 -14.51 -28.92
N GLY A 43 9.13 -14.68 -27.86
CA GLY A 43 10.59 -14.68 -27.93
C GLY A 43 11.22 -13.30 -28.12
N ALA A 44 10.52 -12.22 -27.72
CA ALA A 44 11.06 -10.87 -27.86
C ALA A 44 12.30 -10.65 -26.97
N ASN A 45 13.30 -9.98 -27.52
CA ASN A 45 14.49 -9.54 -26.78
C ASN A 45 14.49 -8.03 -26.48
N GLN A 46 13.55 -7.29 -27.07
CA GLN A 46 13.30 -5.89 -26.81
C GLN A 46 11.79 -5.63 -26.72
N ILE A 47 11.37 -5.04 -25.61
CA ILE A 47 9.98 -4.68 -25.33
C ILE A 47 9.93 -3.20 -24.96
N THR A 48 9.09 -2.44 -25.66
CA THR A 48 8.86 -1.02 -25.42
C THR A 48 7.42 -0.78 -25.04
N VAL A 49 7.20 -0.24 -23.85
CA VAL A 49 5.90 0.10 -23.29
C VAL A 49 5.73 1.61 -23.27
N SER A 50 4.75 2.14 -23.97
CA SER A 50 4.38 3.56 -23.93
C SER A 50 2.99 3.72 -23.33
N ILE A 51 2.85 4.59 -22.32
CA ILE A 51 1.60 4.79 -21.58
C ILE A 51 1.24 6.27 -21.55
N SER A 52 -0.02 6.59 -21.89
CA SER A 52 -0.61 7.92 -21.77
C SER A 52 -1.74 7.93 -20.75
N ASP A 53 -1.82 8.99 -19.95
CA ASP A 53 -2.91 9.23 -18.98
C ASP A 53 -3.19 8.00 -18.07
N GLY A 54 -2.15 7.47 -17.44
CA GLY A 54 -2.26 6.27 -16.59
C GLY A 54 -2.62 4.98 -17.32
N GLY A 55 -2.67 5.00 -18.65
CA GLY A 55 -3.11 3.89 -19.50
C GLY A 55 -4.60 3.92 -19.84
N LEU A 56 -5.34 4.94 -19.40
CA LEU A 56 -6.74 5.11 -19.77
C LEU A 56 -6.89 5.64 -21.20
N LYS A 57 -5.98 6.52 -21.64
CA LYS A 57 -5.99 7.06 -23.00
C LYS A 57 -5.31 6.11 -23.99
N LEU A 58 -4.09 5.66 -23.67
CA LEU A 58 -3.30 4.79 -24.54
C LEU A 58 -2.38 3.88 -23.73
N ILE A 59 -2.38 2.59 -24.07
CA ILE A 59 -1.32 1.63 -23.75
C ILE A 59 -0.80 1.09 -25.07
N SER A 60 0.51 1.18 -25.30
CA SER A 60 1.17 0.69 -26.50
C SER A 60 2.33 -0.21 -26.09
N VAL A 61 2.31 -1.47 -26.53
CA VAL A 61 3.43 -2.41 -26.32
C VAL A 61 3.96 -2.81 -27.69
N LEU A 62 5.24 -2.49 -27.91
CA LEU A 62 6.00 -2.86 -29.11
C LEU A 62 7.05 -3.89 -28.71
N ASP A 63 7.03 -5.03 -29.37
CA ASP A 63 8.03 -6.09 -29.24
C ASP A 63 8.72 -6.36 -30.58
N ASN A 64 9.83 -7.09 -30.53
CA ASN A 64 10.52 -7.62 -31.71
C ASN A 64 10.49 -9.16 -31.77
N GLY A 65 9.41 -9.77 -31.27
CA GLY A 65 9.22 -11.21 -31.28
C GLY A 65 8.93 -11.77 -32.67
N CYS A 66 8.39 -13.00 -32.72
CA CYS A 66 8.13 -13.71 -33.97
C CYS A 66 7.03 -13.11 -34.87
N GLY A 67 6.17 -12.24 -34.32
CA GLY A 67 5.02 -11.65 -35.02
C GLY A 67 3.82 -12.58 -35.10
N ILE A 68 2.71 -12.08 -35.64
CA ILE A 68 1.45 -12.81 -35.83
C ILE A 68 1.20 -12.96 -37.33
N ARG A 69 0.79 -14.15 -37.76
CA ARG A 69 0.53 -14.44 -39.18
C ARG A 69 -0.67 -13.65 -39.67
N GLN A 70 -0.69 -13.31 -40.96
CA GLN A 70 -1.78 -12.53 -41.55
C GLN A 70 -3.12 -13.26 -41.43
N GLU A 71 -3.12 -14.58 -41.69
CA GLU A 71 -4.28 -15.45 -41.60
C GLU A 71 -4.87 -15.52 -40.19
N ASP A 72 -4.04 -15.41 -39.15
CA ASP A 72 -4.47 -15.50 -37.75
C ASP A 72 -5.10 -14.18 -37.26
N LEU A 73 -4.90 -13.06 -37.96
CA LEU A 73 -5.46 -11.76 -37.56
C LEU A 73 -6.99 -11.73 -37.53
N GLU A 74 -7.66 -12.60 -38.28
CA GLU A 74 -9.12 -12.69 -38.29
C GLU A 74 -9.68 -13.29 -36.99
N ILE A 75 -8.96 -14.24 -36.40
CA ILE A 75 -9.35 -14.95 -35.19
C ILE A 75 -8.64 -14.44 -33.92
N LEU A 76 -7.67 -13.54 -34.06
CA LEU A 76 -6.78 -13.09 -32.97
C LEU A 76 -7.51 -12.61 -31.71
N CYS A 77 -8.63 -11.90 -31.87
CA CYS A 77 -9.42 -11.35 -30.76
C CYS A 77 -10.69 -12.15 -30.45
N GLN A 78 -10.82 -13.36 -31.02
CA GLN A 78 -11.86 -14.29 -30.64
C GLN A 78 -11.51 -14.95 -29.30
N ARG A 79 -12.53 -15.27 -28.51
CA ARG A 79 -12.33 -15.96 -27.23
C ARG A 79 -11.81 -17.37 -27.48
N PHE A 80 -11.05 -17.89 -26.51
CA PHE A 80 -10.52 -19.26 -26.51
C PHE A 80 -9.63 -19.58 -27.71
N THR A 81 -9.07 -18.56 -28.36
CA THR A 81 -8.16 -18.73 -29.49
C THR A 81 -6.73 -18.54 -29.02
N THR A 82 -5.93 -19.60 -29.07
CA THR A 82 -4.53 -19.57 -28.62
C THR A 82 -3.64 -20.53 -29.42
N SER A 83 -2.36 -20.19 -29.53
CA SER A 83 -1.31 -21.04 -30.10
C SER A 83 -0.57 -21.85 -29.03
N LYS A 84 -0.90 -21.68 -27.75
CA LYS A 84 -0.09 -22.13 -26.60
C LYS A 84 -0.61 -23.41 -25.94
N LEU A 85 -1.84 -23.80 -26.22
CA LEU A 85 -2.49 -25.03 -25.73
C LEU A 85 -3.19 -25.74 -26.89
N ARG A 86 -3.11 -27.07 -26.93
CA ARG A 86 -3.85 -27.90 -27.89
C ARG A 86 -4.81 -28.86 -27.20
N SER A 87 -4.42 -29.37 -26.04
CA SER A 87 -5.18 -30.33 -25.23
C SER A 87 -5.32 -29.84 -23.79
N TYR A 88 -6.21 -30.48 -23.02
CA TYR A 88 -6.36 -30.16 -21.60
C TYR A 88 -5.15 -30.66 -20.80
N GLU A 89 -4.55 -31.76 -21.22
CA GLU A 89 -3.37 -32.38 -20.61
C GLU A 89 -2.15 -31.45 -20.65
N ASP A 90 -2.02 -30.62 -21.69
CA ASP A 90 -0.95 -29.62 -21.84
C ASP A 90 -0.92 -28.62 -20.66
N LEU A 91 -2.03 -28.44 -19.94
CA LEU A 91 -2.14 -27.55 -18.77
C LEU A 91 -1.19 -27.99 -17.64
N GLN A 92 -0.90 -29.28 -17.52
CA GLN A 92 -0.03 -29.85 -16.48
C GLN A 92 1.47 -29.60 -16.72
N SER A 93 1.85 -29.21 -17.95
CA SER A 93 3.25 -29.00 -18.36
C SER A 93 3.51 -27.60 -18.89
N ILE A 94 2.62 -26.65 -18.62
CA ILE A 94 2.65 -25.38 -19.33
C ILE A 94 3.81 -24.48 -18.87
N GLY A 95 4.71 -24.16 -19.81
CA GLY A 95 5.86 -23.27 -19.58
C GLY A 95 5.66 -21.84 -20.10
N THR A 96 4.57 -21.57 -20.82
CA THR A 96 4.26 -20.24 -21.37
C THR A 96 3.55 -19.36 -20.35
N TYR A 97 3.64 -18.04 -20.51
CA TYR A 97 2.98 -17.07 -19.64
C TYR A 97 1.47 -16.95 -19.93
N GLY A 98 1.07 -16.98 -21.20
CA GLY A 98 -0.35 -16.99 -21.60
C GLY A 98 -0.83 -18.40 -21.99
N PHE A 99 -2.13 -18.67 -21.86
CA PHE A 99 -2.72 -19.92 -22.37
C PHE A 99 -4.23 -19.92 -22.63
N ARG A 100 -4.99 -19.02 -21.99
CA ARG A 100 -6.46 -19.03 -22.09
C ARG A 100 -7.02 -18.49 -23.43
N GLY A 101 -6.25 -17.66 -24.14
CA GLY A 101 -6.73 -17.01 -25.37
C GLY A 101 -7.81 -15.94 -25.13
N GLU A 102 -7.83 -15.32 -23.95
CA GLU A 102 -8.91 -14.38 -23.55
C GLU A 102 -8.46 -12.93 -23.41
N ALA A 103 -7.15 -12.66 -23.29
CA ALA A 103 -6.65 -11.34 -22.93
C ALA A 103 -6.93 -10.29 -24.01
N LEU A 104 -6.58 -10.58 -25.28
CA LEU A 104 -6.81 -9.65 -26.40
C LEU A 104 -8.31 -9.51 -26.72
N ALA A 105 -9.06 -10.62 -26.66
CA ALA A 105 -10.51 -10.62 -26.78
C ALA A 105 -11.15 -9.69 -25.74
N SER A 106 -10.74 -9.80 -24.47
CA SER A 106 -11.23 -8.97 -23.38
C SER A 106 -10.85 -7.51 -23.59
N ALA A 107 -9.61 -7.22 -24.01
CA ALA A 107 -9.17 -5.86 -24.29
C ALA A 107 -10.01 -5.22 -25.40
N SER A 108 -10.29 -5.95 -26.48
CA SER A 108 -11.12 -5.46 -27.59
C SER A 108 -12.58 -5.14 -27.21
N HIS A 109 -13.13 -5.80 -26.17
CA HIS A 109 -14.48 -5.51 -25.68
C HIS A 109 -14.57 -4.27 -24.80
N VAL A 110 -13.46 -3.79 -24.24
CA VAL A 110 -13.43 -2.64 -23.31
C VAL A 110 -12.60 -1.47 -23.83
N SER A 111 -12.07 -1.54 -25.04
CA SER A 111 -11.19 -0.53 -25.63
C SER A 111 -11.22 -0.58 -27.16
N HIS A 112 -10.60 0.40 -27.81
CA HIS A 112 -10.25 0.32 -29.21
C HIS A 112 -8.87 -0.33 -29.37
N LEU A 113 -8.84 -1.54 -29.92
CA LEU A 113 -7.62 -2.33 -30.08
C LEU A 113 -7.11 -2.24 -31.51
N SER A 114 -5.84 -1.90 -31.70
CA SER A 114 -5.16 -2.04 -32.99
C SER A 114 -3.86 -2.83 -32.85
N VAL A 115 -3.59 -3.66 -33.86
CA VAL A 115 -2.43 -4.54 -33.93
C VAL A 115 -1.71 -4.25 -35.22
N VAL A 116 -0.41 -3.98 -35.13
CA VAL A 116 0.51 -3.91 -36.28
C VAL A 116 1.54 -5.01 -36.07
N THR A 117 1.72 -5.90 -37.04
CA THR A 117 2.62 -7.04 -36.87
C THR A 117 3.33 -7.38 -38.17
N ARG A 118 4.55 -7.92 -38.06
CA ARG A 118 5.27 -8.53 -39.17
C ARG A 118 5.99 -9.78 -38.69
N CYS A 119 5.73 -10.91 -39.36
CA CYS A 119 6.47 -12.15 -39.14
C CYS A 119 7.87 -12.10 -39.76
N VAL A 120 8.80 -12.90 -39.21
CA VAL A 120 10.19 -13.01 -39.69
C VAL A 120 10.23 -13.40 -41.16
N SER A 121 9.34 -14.30 -41.58
CA SER A 121 9.20 -14.77 -42.95
C SER A 121 8.50 -13.79 -43.90
N SER A 122 7.83 -12.76 -43.38
CA SER A 122 7.05 -11.82 -44.19
C SER A 122 7.83 -10.55 -44.51
N GLN A 123 7.79 -10.13 -45.78
CA GLN A 123 8.36 -8.84 -46.21
C GLN A 123 7.46 -7.65 -45.84
N VAL A 124 6.16 -7.88 -45.66
CA VAL A 124 5.17 -6.82 -45.43
C VAL A 124 4.52 -7.02 -44.06
N GLY A 125 4.32 -5.92 -43.33
CA GLY A 125 3.55 -5.91 -42.08
C GLY A 125 2.07 -5.67 -42.34
N PHE A 126 1.22 -6.08 -41.40
CA PHE A 126 -0.22 -5.87 -41.48
C PHE A 126 -0.74 -5.10 -40.27
N LYS A 127 -1.67 -4.18 -40.52
CA LYS A 127 -2.44 -3.47 -39.51
C LYS A 127 -3.86 -4.02 -39.47
N ALA A 128 -4.30 -4.42 -38.28
CA ALA A 128 -5.65 -4.84 -37.97
C ALA A 128 -6.24 -3.96 -36.85
N GLU A 129 -7.54 -3.69 -36.92
CA GLU A 129 -8.29 -2.93 -35.92
C GLU A 129 -9.47 -3.78 -35.45
N PHE A 130 -9.70 -3.84 -34.14
CA PHE A 130 -10.68 -4.73 -33.52
C PHE A 130 -11.67 -3.95 -32.65
N ILE A 131 -12.94 -4.36 -32.70
CA ILE A 131 -14.03 -3.84 -31.88
C ILE A 131 -14.86 -5.03 -31.40
N ASP A 132 -15.11 -5.14 -30.09
CA ASP A 132 -15.90 -6.20 -29.48
C ASP A 132 -15.43 -7.62 -29.92
N GLY A 133 -14.12 -7.84 -30.00
CA GLY A 133 -13.51 -9.11 -30.40
C GLY A 133 -13.50 -9.40 -31.90
N THR A 134 -14.14 -8.56 -32.71
CA THR A 134 -14.27 -8.74 -34.16
C THR A 134 -13.38 -7.78 -34.94
N LEU A 135 -12.94 -8.21 -36.13
CA LEU A 135 -12.13 -7.40 -37.01
C LEU A 135 -12.99 -6.32 -37.69
N LYS A 136 -12.64 -5.04 -37.49
CA LYS A 136 -13.38 -3.89 -38.04
C LYS A 136 -13.30 -3.80 -39.56
N SER A 137 -12.15 -4.17 -40.12
CA SER A 137 -11.90 -4.18 -41.57
C SER A 137 -10.77 -5.15 -41.89
N LYS A 138 -10.74 -5.68 -43.12
CA LYS A 138 -9.65 -6.55 -43.59
C LYS A 138 -8.26 -5.97 -43.24
N PRO A 139 -7.30 -6.82 -42.83
CA PRO A 139 -5.98 -6.34 -42.46
C PRO A 139 -5.33 -5.58 -43.62
N LYS A 140 -4.79 -4.39 -43.33
CA LYS A 140 -4.18 -3.51 -44.35
C LYS A 140 -2.66 -3.69 -44.35
N PRO A 141 -2.02 -3.80 -45.52
CA PRO A 141 -0.56 -3.82 -45.58
C PRO A 141 0.00 -2.48 -45.08
N CYS A 142 1.09 -2.53 -44.31
CA CYS A 142 1.76 -1.36 -43.76
C CYS A 142 3.26 -1.62 -43.56
N ALA A 143 4.04 -0.54 -43.46
CA ALA A 143 5.43 -0.63 -43.09
C ALA A 143 5.55 -0.97 -41.59
N ALA A 144 6.20 -2.09 -41.29
CA ALA A 144 6.44 -2.52 -39.92
C ALA A 144 7.78 -3.26 -39.79
N ASN A 145 8.45 -3.05 -38.67
CA ASN A 145 9.61 -3.85 -38.30
C ASN A 145 9.19 -5.24 -37.82
N GLN A 146 10.16 -6.13 -37.63
CA GLN A 146 9.90 -7.46 -37.08
C GLN A 146 9.25 -7.35 -35.70
N GLY A 147 8.22 -8.15 -35.44
CA GLY A 147 7.54 -8.23 -34.15
C GLY A 147 6.12 -7.71 -34.20
N THR A 148 5.60 -7.33 -33.03
CA THR A 148 4.20 -6.89 -32.86
C THR A 148 4.11 -5.58 -32.08
N LEU A 149 3.21 -4.72 -32.53
CA LEU A 149 2.80 -3.50 -31.86
C LEU A 149 1.31 -3.60 -31.56
N ILE A 150 0.97 -3.65 -30.28
CA ILE A 150 -0.40 -3.67 -29.80
C ILE A 150 -0.71 -2.32 -29.15
N LYS A 151 -1.75 -1.63 -29.63
CA LYS A 151 -2.25 -0.38 -29.08
C LYS A 151 -3.68 -0.58 -28.56
N VAL A 152 -3.87 -0.21 -27.30
CA VAL A 152 -5.15 -0.20 -26.58
C VAL A 152 -5.49 1.25 -26.30
N GLU A 153 -6.53 1.76 -26.95
CA GLU A 153 -6.96 3.16 -26.88
C GLU A 153 -8.31 3.28 -26.17
N GLU A 154 -8.49 4.36 -25.40
CA GLU A 154 -9.73 4.66 -24.68
C GLU A 154 -10.25 3.49 -23.83
N LEU A 155 -9.43 3.04 -22.88
CA LEU A 155 -9.78 1.94 -21.99
C LEU A 155 -11.02 2.29 -21.15
N PHE A 156 -11.97 1.36 -21.10
CA PHE A 156 -13.28 1.49 -20.46
C PHE A 156 -14.18 2.60 -21.03
N TYR A 157 -14.03 2.98 -22.30
CA TYR A 157 -14.91 3.99 -22.94
C TYR A 157 -16.40 3.63 -22.85
N ASN A 158 -16.73 2.34 -22.92
CA ASN A 158 -18.09 1.80 -22.83
C ASN A 158 -18.51 1.41 -21.40
N MET A 159 -17.66 1.68 -20.39
CA MET A 159 -17.92 1.39 -18.97
C MET A 159 -17.65 2.63 -18.10
N PRO A 160 -18.52 3.67 -18.16
CA PRO A 160 -18.23 4.98 -17.59
C PRO A 160 -18.04 4.96 -16.07
N ILE A 161 -18.76 4.09 -15.35
CA ILE A 161 -18.61 3.95 -13.88
C ILE A 161 -17.21 3.43 -13.54
N ARG A 162 -16.72 2.42 -14.27
CA ARG A 162 -15.37 1.87 -14.07
C ARG A 162 -14.28 2.87 -14.46
N ARG A 163 -14.44 3.55 -15.59
CA ARG A 163 -13.52 4.64 -15.99
C ARG A 163 -13.46 5.74 -14.93
N LYS A 164 -14.61 6.14 -14.36
CA LYS A 164 -14.69 7.12 -13.25
C LYS A 164 -14.17 6.60 -11.91
N ALA A 165 -14.08 5.28 -11.71
CA ALA A 165 -13.48 4.69 -10.51
C ALA A 165 -11.95 4.81 -10.53
N LEU A 166 -11.34 4.87 -11.72
CA LEU A 166 -9.89 5.01 -11.91
C LEU A 166 -9.49 6.50 -12.01
N ARG A 167 -9.74 7.27 -10.94
CA ARG A 167 -9.60 8.74 -10.95
C ARG A 167 -8.16 9.24 -11.03
N CYS A 168 -7.20 8.50 -10.47
CA CYS A 168 -5.82 8.96 -10.34
C CYS A 168 -4.94 8.34 -11.43
N ALA A 169 -4.77 9.04 -12.56
CA ALA A 169 -3.88 8.60 -13.64
C ALA A 169 -2.44 8.35 -13.17
N LYS A 170 -1.95 9.13 -12.20
CA LYS A 170 -0.61 8.96 -11.61
C LYS A 170 -0.48 7.64 -10.85
N GLU A 171 -1.52 7.22 -10.12
CA GLU A 171 -1.54 5.96 -9.38
C GLU A 171 -1.57 4.77 -10.34
N GLU A 172 -2.41 4.82 -11.37
CA GLU A 172 -2.49 3.74 -12.37
C GLU A 172 -1.21 3.64 -13.20
N TYR A 173 -0.58 4.77 -13.54
CA TYR A 173 0.75 4.79 -14.13
C TYR A 173 1.78 4.11 -13.22
N ALA A 174 1.79 4.43 -11.92
CA ALA A 174 2.73 3.84 -10.97
C ALA A 174 2.56 2.31 -10.84
N LYS A 175 1.33 1.80 -10.95
CA LYS A 175 1.07 0.35 -10.99
C LYS A 175 1.60 -0.30 -12.27
N CYS A 176 1.41 0.35 -13.42
CA CYS A 176 2.01 -0.12 -14.66
C CYS A 176 3.54 -0.13 -14.58
N LEU A 177 4.12 0.94 -14.04
CA LEU A 177 5.56 1.06 -13.82
C LEU A 177 6.10 -0.07 -12.92
N ASP A 178 5.40 -0.39 -11.84
CA ASP A 178 5.75 -1.49 -10.93
C ASP A 178 5.78 -2.85 -11.65
N ILE A 179 4.76 -3.14 -12.48
CA ILE A 179 4.73 -4.37 -13.30
C ILE A 179 5.91 -4.40 -14.28
N VAL A 180 6.10 -3.35 -15.09
CA VAL A 180 7.20 -3.31 -16.06
C VAL A 180 8.56 -3.49 -15.36
N THR A 181 8.73 -2.84 -14.20
CA THR A 181 9.95 -2.91 -13.41
C THR A 181 10.22 -4.33 -12.91
N LYS A 182 9.20 -5.03 -12.40
CA LYS A 182 9.33 -6.42 -11.93
C LYS A 182 9.71 -7.38 -13.07
N TYR A 183 9.09 -7.26 -14.24
CA TYR A 183 9.45 -8.09 -15.41
C TYR A 183 10.83 -7.72 -15.99
N ALA A 184 11.17 -6.44 -16.06
CA ALA A 184 12.49 -5.99 -16.51
C ALA A 184 13.63 -6.48 -15.59
N PHE A 185 13.30 -6.69 -14.32
CA PHE A 185 14.21 -7.26 -13.35
C PHE A 185 14.37 -8.77 -13.50
N HIS A 186 13.26 -9.51 -13.59
CA HIS A 186 13.27 -10.97 -13.70
C HIS A 186 13.80 -11.46 -15.06
N SER A 187 13.28 -10.90 -16.16
CA SER A 187 13.74 -11.19 -17.52
C SER A 187 14.92 -10.30 -17.90
N TYR A 188 15.99 -10.36 -17.10
CA TYR A 188 17.13 -9.43 -17.25
C TYR A 188 17.82 -9.51 -18.62
N THR A 189 17.71 -10.64 -19.32
CA THR A 189 18.20 -10.86 -20.70
C THR A 189 17.44 -10.06 -21.77
N VAL A 190 16.27 -9.52 -21.43
CA VAL A 190 15.41 -8.75 -22.33
C VAL A 190 15.54 -7.26 -22.02
N SER A 191 15.62 -6.45 -23.07
CA SER A 191 15.65 -4.98 -22.99
C SER A 191 14.24 -4.43 -22.81
N PHE A 192 14.01 -3.68 -21.74
CA PHE A 192 12.75 -3.00 -21.44
C PHE A 192 12.93 -1.49 -21.54
N LEU A 193 12.02 -0.84 -22.27
CA LEU A 193 11.92 0.61 -22.34
C LEU A 193 10.50 1.04 -21.96
N MET A 194 10.33 1.83 -20.91
CA MET A 194 9.04 2.42 -20.54
C MET A 194 9.04 3.92 -20.77
N ARG A 195 8.06 4.40 -21.54
CA ARG A 195 7.85 5.81 -21.85
C ARG A 195 6.53 6.31 -21.31
N ARG A 196 6.56 7.47 -20.67
CA ARG A 196 5.37 8.25 -20.35
C ARG A 196 5.07 9.19 -21.52
N LEU A 197 3.90 9.08 -22.09
CA LEU A 197 3.40 10.00 -23.10
C LEU A 197 2.55 11.06 -22.40
N THR A 198 2.86 12.33 -22.62
CA THR A 198 2.06 13.44 -22.10
C THR A 198 1.16 13.99 -23.20
N THR A 199 0.00 14.50 -22.81
CA THR A 199 -1.05 14.94 -23.74
C THR A 199 -0.68 16.23 -24.49
N ASN A 200 0.26 17.02 -23.96
CA ASN A 200 0.41 18.42 -24.33
C ASN A 200 1.80 18.83 -24.84
N ASN A 201 2.77 17.92 -25.02
CA ASN A 201 4.02 18.18 -25.75
C ASN A 201 4.71 16.85 -26.05
N ASP A 202 5.44 16.77 -27.18
CA ASP A 202 6.24 15.63 -27.64
C ASP A 202 7.37 15.17 -26.66
N GLN A 203 7.37 15.70 -25.44
CA GLN A 203 8.25 15.26 -24.36
C GLN A 203 7.74 13.93 -23.80
N SER A 204 8.30 12.84 -24.32
CA SER A 204 8.24 11.54 -23.67
C SER A 204 9.32 11.44 -22.59
N SER A 205 8.95 11.23 -21.32
CA SER A 205 9.91 10.86 -20.29
C SER A 205 10.16 9.36 -20.33
N VAL A 206 11.40 8.94 -20.12
CA VAL A 206 11.79 7.54 -20.01
C VAL A 206 11.96 7.22 -18.54
N ASP A 207 11.12 6.34 -18.01
CA ASP A 207 11.16 5.97 -16.58
C ASP A 207 11.87 4.64 -16.35
N VAL A 208 11.86 3.73 -17.36
CA VAL A 208 12.58 2.45 -17.31
C VAL A 208 13.38 2.30 -18.59
N ARG A 209 14.66 1.96 -18.44
CA ARG A 209 15.54 1.58 -19.56
C ARG A 209 16.54 0.55 -19.10
N THR A 210 16.37 -0.70 -19.53
CA THR A 210 17.37 -1.76 -19.38
C THR A 210 18.06 -2.02 -20.72
N SER A 211 19.17 -2.76 -20.70
CA SER A 211 19.93 -3.12 -21.90
C SER A 211 20.21 -4.62 -21.90
N HIS A 212 20.16 -5.24 -23.07
CA HIS A 212 20.44 -6.66 -23.27
C HIS A 212 21.95 -6.96 -23.40
N ALA A 213 22.78 -5.97 -23.74
CA ALA A 213 24.18 -6.19 -24.13
C ALA A 213 25.13 -6.58 -22.98
N ASP A 214 24.76 -6.30 -21.72
CA ASP A 214 25.52 -6.65 -20.49
C ASP A 214 24.54 -6.97 -19.34
N ALA A 215 23.53 -7.78 -19.66
CA ALA A 215 22.41 -8.08 -18.79
C ALA A 215 22.83 -8.94 -17.59
N THR A 216 23.22 -8.29 -16.48
CA THR A 216 23.34 -8.95 -15.18
C THR A 216 22.20 -8.50 -14.28
N LEU A 217 21.63 -9.44 -13.53
CA LEU A 217 20.56 -9.16 -12.58
C LEU A 217 20.92 -8.02 -11.60
N LYS A 218 22.16 -7.99 -11.09
CA LYS A 218 22.67 -6.90 -10.23
C LYS A 218 22.72 -5.53 -10.92
N LYS A 219 23.00 -5.47 -12.23
CA LYS A 219 23.02 -4.23 -13.01
C LYS A 219 21.61 -3.69 -13.19
N ASN A 220 20.66 -4.55 -13.57
CA ASN A 220 19.25 -4.17 -13.65
C ASN A 220 18.70 -3.76 -12.27
N LEU A 221 19.12 -4.42 -11.19
CA LEU A 221 18.78 -4.00 -9.83
C LEU A 221 19.23 -2.55 -9.55
N SER A 222 20.47 -2.21 -9.93
CA SER A 222 21.01 -0.87 -9.73
C SER A 222 20.29 0.20 -10.53
N ILE A 223 19.85 -0.12 -11.76
CA ILE A 223 19.14 0.81 -12.63
C ILE A 223 17.71 1.01 -12.15
N LEU A 224 17.03 -0.07 -11.77
CA LEU A 224 15.59 -0.07 -11.47
C LEU A 224 15.29 0.33 -10.02
N MET A 225 16.00 -0.26 -9.05
CA MET A 225 15.80 -0.02 -7.62
C MET A 225 16.78 1.01 -7.03
N GLY A 226 17.78 1.41 -7.82
CA GLY A 226 18.83 2.36 -7.42
C GLY A 226 20.11 1.69 -6.90
N PRO A 227 21.24 2.41 -6.92
CA PRO A 227 22.56 1.88 -6.60
C PRO A 227 22.71 1.46 -5.12
N SER A 228 21.96 2.10 -4.22
CA SER A 228 21.97 1.78 -2.78
C SER A 228 21.51 0.34 -2.51
N VAL A 229 20.45 -0.11 -3.19
CA VAL A 229 19.98 -1.50 -3.09
C VAL A 229 21.03 -2.43 -3.67
N ALA A 230 21.49 -2.16 -4.90
CA ALA A 230 22.36 -3.09 -5.62
C ALA A 230 23.75 -3.30 -4.97
N LYS A 231 24.25 -2.33 -4.22
CA LYS A 231 25.54 -2.45 -3.52
C LYS A 231 25.49 -3.52 -2.42
N ASP A 232 24.41 -3.52 -1.66
CA ASP A 232 24.28 -4.28 -0.41
C ASP A 232 23.13 -5.30 -0.52
N VAL A 233 23.28 -6.28 -1.42
CA VAL A 233 22.34 -7.40 -1.59
C VAL A 233 23.02 -8.72 -1.30
N LEU A 234 22.30 -9.59 -0.59
CA LEU A 234 22.70 -10.94 -0.23
C LEU A 234 21.94 -11.94 -1.11
N THR A 235 22.66 -12.91 -1.66
CA THR A 235 22.07 -14.04 -2.38
C THR A 235 21.74 -15.18 -1.41
N PHE A 236 20.61 -15.84 -1.64
CA PHE A 236 20.28 -17.08 -0.96
C PHE A 236 19.72 -18.09 -1.96
N GLN A 237 19.97 -19.36 -1.68
CA GLN A 237 19.50 -20.48 -2.49
C GLN A 237 18.91 -21.54 -1.57
N VAL A 238 17.78 -22.11 -1.99
CA VAL A 238 17.11 -23.19 -1.28
C VAL A 238 16.78 -24.24 -2.31
N GLN A 239 17.26 -25.46 -2.11
CA GLN A 239 16.91 -26.60 -2.94
C GLN A 239 16.38 -27.70 -2.04
N ASN A 240 15.26 -28.31 -2.44
CA ASN A 240 14.71 -29.46 -1.76
C ASN A 240 14.19 -30.45 -2.81
N ASP A 241 14.96 -31.51 -3.05
CA ASP A 241 14.65 -32.51 -4.07
C ASP A 241 13.38 -33.31 -3.73
N ALA A 242 13.10 -33.53 -2.44
CA ALA A 242 11.91 -34.26 -1.99
C ALA A 242 10.61 -33.51 -2.29
N LEU A 243 10.65 -32.18 -2.24
CA LEU A 243 9.52 -31.31 -2.62
C LEU A 243 9.63 -30.80 -4.07
N SER A 244 10.69 -31.19 -4.78
CA SER A 244 10.98 -30.85 -6.18
C SER A 244 10.89 -29.34 -6.47
N PHE A 245 11.52 -28.53 -5.62
CA PHE A 245 11.62 -27.09 -5.83
C PHE A 245 13.05 -26.56 -5.64
N HIS A 246 13.35 -25.50 -6.38
CA HIS A 246 14.58 -24.73 -6.30
C HIS A 246 14.26 -23.23 -6.20
N VAL A 247 15.00 -22.52 -5.37
CA VAL A 247 14.84 -21.08 -5.16
C VAL A 247 16.17 -20.40 -5.40
N ASN A 248 16.14 -19.37 -6.25
CA ASN A 248 17.18 -18.36 -6.30
C ASN A 248 16.60 -17.05 -5.78
N GLY A 249 17.20 -16.50 -4.73
CA GLY A 249 16.68 -15.31 -4.09
C GLY A 249 17.74 -14.26 -3.81
N LEU A 250 17.28 -13.02 -3.69
CA LEU A 250 18.08 -11.87 -3.29
C LEU A 250 17.35 -11.14 -2.18
N ILE A 251 18.09 -10.73 -1.16
CA ILE A 251 17.56 -9.93 -0.07
C ILE A 251 18.49 -8.77 0.19
N SER A 252 17.93 -7.58 0.44
CA SER A 252 18.72 -6.43 0.87
C SER A 252 19.43 -6.72 2.19
N HIS A 253 20.68 -6.28 2.31
CA HIS A 253 21.45 -6.35 3.53
C HIS A 253 20.74 -5.63 4.69
N PRO A 254 20.93 -6.04 5.96
CA PRO A 254 20.34 -5.35 7.11
C PRO A 254 20.65 -3.85 7.25
N ASN A 255 21.71 -3.36 6.59
CA ASN A 255 22.07 -1.94 6.55
C ASN A 255 21.19 -1.13 5.59
N TYR A 256 20.44 -1.79 4.71
CA TYR A 256 19.53 -1.12 3.80
C TYR A 256 18.33 -0.55 4.56
N ALA A 257 18.17 0.77 4.51
CA ALA A 257 17.09 1.50 5.15
C ALA A 257 15.96 1.82 4.16
N GLY A 258 15.23 0.79 3.73
CA GLY A 258 14.05 0.95 2.89
C GLY A 258 12.83 1.41 3.69
N ARG A 259 12.00 2.31 3.12
CA ARG A 259 10.74 2.76 3.73
C ARG A 259 9.51 1.95 3.30
N LYS A 260 9.65 1.09 2.28
CA LYS A 260 8.56 0.29 1.71
C LYS A 260 9.01 -1.16 1.60
N PHE A 261 8.15 -2.07 2.02
CA PHE A 261 8.36 -3.51 1.82
C PHE A 261 8.15 -3.85 0.35
N ASN A 262 9.21 -4.29 -0.32
CA ASN A 262 9.18 -4.63 -1.74
C ASN A 262 9.50 -6.11 -1.91
N LEU A 263 8.45 -6.91 -2.10
CA LEU A 263 8.55 -8.33 -2.44
C LEU A 263 8.28 -8.51 -3.93
N VAL A 264 9.23 -9.14 -4.61
CA VAL A 264 9.11 -9.55 -6.00
C VAL A 264 9.20 -11.08 -6.03
N LEU A 265 8.07 -11.72 -6.24
CA LEU A 265 7.95 -13.18 -6.26
C LEU A 265 7.63 -13.64 -7.68
N PHE A 266 8.49 -14.48 -8.23
CA PHE A 266 8.25 -15.20 -9.47
C PHE A 266 8.13 -16.70 -9.17
N ILE A 267 7.11 -17.34 -9.72
CA ILE A 267 6.92 -18.80 -9.67
C ILE A 267 6.83 -19.30 -11.09
N ASN A 268 7.78 -20.16 -11.51
CA ASN A 268 7.88 -20.66 -12.89
C ASN A 268 7.77 -19.52 -13.92
N ASN A 269 8.58 -18.48 -13.73
CA ASN A 269 8.61 -17.24 -14.49
C ASN A 269 7.36 -16.34 -14.41
N ARG A 270 6.31 -16.68 -13.66
CA ARG A 270 5.12 -15.84 -13.49
C ARG A 270 5.24 -14.92 -12.30
N LEU A 271 4.89 -13.64 -12.45
CA LEU A 271 4.77 -12.72 -11.33
C LEU A 271 3.54 -13.06 -10.48
N VAL A 272 3.76 -13.40 -9.21
CA VAL A 272 2.73 -13.87 -8.28
C VAL A 272 2.67 -12.98 -7.04
N GLU A 273 1.47 -12.75 -6.54
CA GLU A 273 1.18 -12.15 -5.25
C GLU A 273 0.81 -13.25 -4.25
N CYS A 274 1.59 -13.38 -3.18
CA CYS A 274 1.32 -14.33 -2.10
C CYS A 274 1.31 -13.58 -0.76
N ASP A 275 0.12 -13.26 -0.25
CA ASP A 275 -0.05 -12.51 1.00
C ASP A 275 0.42 -13.30 2.23
N SER A 276 0.32 -14.64 2.18
CA SER A 276 0.80 -15.51 3.26
C SER A 276 2.32 -15.42 3.38
N LEU A 277 3.06 -15.55 2.27
CA LEU A 277 4.51 -15.38 2.25
C LEU A 277 4.92 -13.97 2.66
N LYS A 278 4.23 -12.96 2.13
CA LYS A 278 4.52 -11.56 2.45
C LYS A 278 4.45 -11.30 3.96
N ARG A 279 3.38 -11.73 4.62
CA ARG A 279 3.20 -11.57 6.07
C ARG A 279 4.25 -12.35 6.87
N GLY A 280 4.58 -13.57 6.46
CA GLY A 280 5.62 -14.38 7.10
C GLY A 280 7.01 -13.71 7.02
N LEU A 281 7.39 -13.24 5.83
CA LEU A 281 8.64 -12.52 5.63
C LEU A 281 8.69 -11.17 6.37
N GLU A 282 7.59 -10.42 6.40
CA GLU A 282 7.50 -9.19 7.21
C GLU A 282 7.75 -9.49 8.69
N LEU A 283 7.17 -10.58 9.23
CA LEU A 283 7.38 -10.99 10.62
C LEU A 283 8.85 -11.34 10.89
N VAL A 284 9.44 -12.24 10.11
CA VAL A 284 10.85 -12.67 10.26
C VAL A 284 11.80 -11.48 10.14
N THR A 285 11.59 -10.64 9.13
CA THR A 285 12.49 -9.50 8.88
C THR A 285 12.34 -8.41 9.95
N SER A 286 11.15 -8.19 10.52
CA SER A 286 10.93 -7.23 11.60
C SER A 286 11.62 -7.58 12.92
N GLN A 287 11.88 -8.87 13.16
CA GLN A 287 12.60 -9.33 14.35
C GLN A 287 14.11 -9.06 14.26
N ILE A 288 14.65 -9.02 13.04
CA ILE A 288 16.08 -8.85 12.79
C ILE A 288 16.41 -7.39 12.49
N LEU A 289 15.64 -6.72 11.63
CA LEU A 289 15.93 -5.37 11.14
C LEU A 289 15.58 -4.28 12.16
N PRO A 290 16.27 -3.12 12.12
CA PRO A 290 15.89 -1.97 12.93
C PRO A 290 14.45 -1.52 12.66
N LYS A 291 13.78 -0.99 13.70
CA LYS A 291 12.40 -0.50 13.59
C LYS A 291 12.27 0.54 12.48
N GLY A 292 11.32 0.32 11.57
CA GLY A 292 11.04 1.22 10.44
C GLY A 292 11.80 0.89 9.15
N ASN A 293 12.79 -0.01 9.18
CA ASN A 293 13.46 -0.47 7.98
C ASN A 293 12.70 -1.67 7.39
N LEU A 294 12.40 -1.58 6.09
CA LEU A 294 11.75 -2.64 5.33
C LEU A 294 12.69 -3.12 4.22
N PRO A 295 12.86 -4.45 4.06
CA PRO A 295 13.79 -4.98 3.09
C PRO A 295 13.21 -4.96 1.67
N PHE A 296 14.13 -5.07 0.71
CA PHE A 296 13.83 -5.51 -0.65
C PHE A 296 14.10 -7.02 -0.71
N ILE A 297 13.15 -7.78 -1.24
CA ILE A 297 13.24 -9.23 -1.38
C ILE A 297 12.81 -9.61 -2.80
N TYR A 298 13.67 -10.38 -3.47
CA TYR A 298 13.36 -11.07 -4.72
C TYR A 298 13.47 -12.56 -4.54
N ILE A 299 12.50 -13.28 -5.07
CA ILE A 299 12.42 -14.74 -5.01
C ILE A 299 12.04 -15.23 -6.40
N ASP A 300 12.91 -16.04 -6.98
CA ASP A 300 12.65 -16.83 -8.17
C ASP A 300 12.51 -18.29 -7.76
N LEU A 301 11.25 -18.75 -7.69
CA LEU A 301 10.85 -20.07 -7.23
C LEU A 301 10.52 -20.93 -8.46
N SER A 302 11.35 -21.94 -8.68
CA SER A 302 11.14 -22.97 -9.70
C SER A 302 10.57 -24.21 -9.02
N ILE A 303 9.35 -24.60 -9.39
CA ILE A 303 8.67 -25.80 -8.90
C ILE A 303 8.32 -26.65 -10.12
N GLU A 304 8.38 -27.97 -9.98
CA GLU A 304 7.87 -28.91 -10.99
C GLU A 304 6.45 -28.48 -11.45
N PRO A 305 6.21 -28.25 -12.77
CA PRO A 305 4.92 -27.74 -13.26
C PRO A 305 3.70 -28.57 -12.82
N ARG A 306 3.88 -29.88 -12.60
CA ARG A 306 2.82 -30.78 -12.11
C ARG A 306 2.35 -30.46 -10.69
N ASN A 307 3.19 -29.82 -9.90
CA ASN A 307 2.89 -29.44 -8.52
C ASN A 307 2.33 -28.02 -8.42
N VAL A 308 2.11 -27.32 -9.54
CA VAL A 308 1.62 -25.93 -9.57
C VAL A 308 0.36 -25.84 -10.42
N ASP A 309 -0.73 -25.40 -9.80
CA ASP A 309 -1.94 -24.97 -10.51
C ASP A 309 -1.85 -23.48 -10.85
N VAL A 310 -1.68 -23.19 -12.13
CA VAL A 310 -1.66 -21.83 -12.68
C VAL A 310 -3.03 -21.31 -13.07
N ASN A 311 -4.08 -22.15 -13.02
CA ASN A 311 -5.42 -21.82 -13.49
C ASN A 311 -6.34 -21.26 -12.40
N VAL A 312 -5.79 -20.63 -11.37
CA VAL A 312 -6.54 -20.21 -10.17
C VAL A 312 -7.28 -18.88 -10.38
N HIS A 313 -6.60 -17.84 -10.88
CA HIS A 313 -7.16 -16.49 -10.93
C HIS A 313 -7.15 -15.90 -12.36
N PRO A 314 -8.22 -15.19 -12.81
CA PRO A 314 -8.30 -14.62 -14.16
C PRO A 314 -7.14 -13.69 -14.55
N THR A 315 -6.61 -12.92 -13.60
CA THR A 315 -5.50 -11.97 -13.84
C THR A 315 -4.11 -12.60 -13.71
N LYS A 316 -4.03 -13.92 -13.49
CA LYS A 316 -2.79 -14.68 -13.27
C LYS A 316 -1.88 -14.06 -12.19
N SER A 317 -2.48 -13.48 -11.15
CA SER A 317 -1.76 -12.90 -10.00
C SER A 317 -1.52 -13.94 -8.90
N GLN A 318 -2.25 -15.05 -8.92
CA GLN A 318 -2.21 -16.07 -7.88
C GLN A 318 -2.00 -17.44 -8.53
N VAL A 319 -1.24 -18.28 -7.84
CA VAL A 319 -1.05 -19.69 -8.18
C VAL A 319 -1.20 -20.51 -6.90
N HIS A 320 -1.70 -21.73 -7.04
CA HIS A 320 -1.72 -22.70 -5.95
C HIS A 320 -0.69 -23.77 -6.25
N PHE A 321 -0.02 -24.26 -5.23
CA PHE A 321 0.98 -25.31 -5.42
C PHE A 321 0.98 -26.26 -4.25
N LEU A 322 1.38 -27.49 -4.53
CA LEU A 322 1.39 -28.56 -3.54
C LEU A 322 2.40 -28.25 -2.45
N HIS A 323 2.05 -28.58 -1.20
CA HIS A 323 2.89 -28.33 -0.03
C HIS A 323 3.25 -26.85 0.21
N GLU A 324 2.36 -25.92 -0.17
CA GLU A 324 2.58 -24.47 -0.02
C GLU A 324 3.18 -24.10 1.33
N SER A 325 2.56 -24.50 2.44
CA SER A 325 3.03 -24.16 3.79
C SER A 325 4.46 -24.61 4.10
N LEU A 326 4.89 -25.76 3.57
CA LEU A 326 6.25 -26.26 3.79
C LEU A 326 7.29 -25.47 2.99
N ILE A 327 6.95 -25.10 1.75
CA ILE A 327 7.82 -24.28 0.89
C ILE A 327 7.93 -22.86 1.47
N LEU A 328 6.81 -22.26 1.89
CA LEU A 328 6.80 -20.94 2.53
C LEU A 328 7.67 -20.93 3.79
N LYS A 329 7.55 -21.96 4.64
CA LYS A 329 8.39 -22.09 5.84
C LYS A 329 9.87 -22.26 5.50
N ALA A 330 10.21 -23.07 4.50
CA ALA A 330 11.59 -23.23 4.07
C ALA A 330 12.20 -21.92 3.56
N LEU A 331 11.41 -21.06 2.90
CA LEU A 331 11.82 -19.72 2.48
C LEU A 331 12.05 -18.78 3.67
N GLU A 332 11.11 -18.78 4.63
CA GLU A 332 11.21 -18.00 5.87
C GLU A 332 12.48 -18.38 6.66
N ASP A 333 12.69 -19.67 6.91
CA ASP A 333 13.84 -20.20 7.64
C ASP A 333 15.17 -19.86 6.92
N ALA A 334 15.20 -19.95 5.59
CA ALA A 334 16.39 -19.63 4.80
C ALA A 334 16.75 -18.14 4.86
N ILE A 335 15.75 -17.27 4.78
CA ILE A 335 15.93 -15.82 4.89
C ILE A 335 16.35 -15.43 6.31
N GLU A 336 15.71 -16.00 7.33
CA GLU A 336 16.06 -15.80 8.74
C GLU A 336 17.52 -16.17 9.01
N LYS A 337 17.92 -17.38 8.59
CA LYS A 337 19.29 -17.86 8.72
C LYS A 337 20.29 -16.95 8.03
N LYS A 338 19.98 -16.50 6.80
CA LYS A 338 20.88 -15.63 6.04
C LYS A 338 21.05 -14.25 6.67
N LEU A 339 19.97 -13.65 7.13
CA LEU A 339 20.00 -12.35 7.80
C LEU A 339 20.69 -12.43 9.16
N THR A 340 20.50 -13.51 9.90
CA THR A 340 21.14 -13.73 11.21
C THR A 340 22.66 -13.86 11.06
N LEU A 341 23.14 -14.65 10.08
CA LEU A 341 24.57 -14.79 9.78
C LEU A 341 25.24 -13.46 9.40
N CYS A 342 24.52 -12.57 8.72
CA CYS A 342 25.05 -11.25 8.34
C CYS A 342 24.86 -10.18 9.43
N ASN A 343 24.07 -10.46 10.46
CA ASN A 343 23.83 -9.54 11.57
C ASN A 343 25.12 -9.22 12.34
N ASP A 344 26.04 -10.19 12.43
CA ASP A 344 27.31 -10.05 13.13
C ASP A 344 28.29 -9.09 12.41
N SER A 345 28.01 -8.72 11.17
CA SER A 345 28.83 -7.79 10.35
C SER A 345 28.23 -6.39 10.22
N ARG A 346 27.27 -6.01 11.09
CA ARG A 346 26.66 -4.68 11.07
C ARG A 346 27.68 -3.59 11.34
N THR A 347 27.88 -2.73 10.35
CA THR A 347 28.64 -1.49 10.51
C THR A 347 27.69 -0.41 11.03
N PHE A 348 27.73 -0.17 12.33
CA PHE A 348 27.06 0.99 12.90
C PHE A 348 27.91 2.22 12.58
N TYR A 349 27.44 3.07 11.67
CA TYR A 349 27.97 4.43 11.58
C TYR A 349 27.52 5.16 12.84
N VAL A 350 28.40 5.19 13.85
CA VAL A 350 28.25 6.13 14.97
C VAL A 350 28.32 7.50 14.33
N GLY A 351 27.17 8.15 14.16
CA GLY A 351 27.14 9.55 13.79
C GLY A 351 27.99 10.28 14.81
N GLN A 352 29.11 10.85 14.36
CA GLN A 352 29.85 11.79 15.20
C GLN A 352 28.85 12.87 15.56
N ILE A 353 28.51 12.97 16.84
CA ILE A 353 27.94 14.20 17.37
C ILE A 353 28.90 15.28 16.88
N PRO A 354 28.45 16.29 16.11
CA PRO A 354 29.35 17.34 15.73
C PRO A 354 29.84 17.97 17.02
N SER A 355 31.06 17.62 17.43
CA SER A 355 31.84 18.35 18.39
C SER A 355 32.23 19.63 17.67
N THR A 356 31.27 20.54 17.55
CA THR A 356 31.60 21.94 17.38
C THR A 356 32.45 22.30 18.59
N PRO A 357 33.71 22.71 18.40
CA PRO A 357 34.35 23.48 19.44
C PRO A 357 33.42 24.68 19.62
N ARG A 358 32.77 24.80 20.77
CA ARG A 358 32.20 26.09 21.16
C ARG A 358 33.38 27.02 21.36
N THR A 359 33.86 27.63 20.28
CA THR A 359 34.54 28.91 20.40
C THR A 359 33.48 29.83 20.97
N MET A 360 33.61 30.19 22.25
CA MET A 360 32.83 31.29 22.79
C MET A 360 33.32 32.53 22.05
N GLU A 361 32.65 32.89 20.97
CA GLU A 361 32.73 34.23 20.43
C GLU A 361 32.16 35.15 21.50
N PHE A 362 33.06 35.85 22.17
CA PHE A 362 32.71 36.99 22.99
C PHE A 362 32.01 38.00 22.08
N TYR A 363 30.71 38.17 22.24
CA TYR A 363 30.02 39.33 21.70
C TYR A 363 30.69 40.58 22.30
N GLN A 364 31.44 41.31 21.47
CA GLN A 364 31.73 42.71 21.76
C GLN A 364 30.40 43.47 21.61
N ILE A 365 29.88 43.93 22.74
CA ILE A 365 28.72 44.81 22.79
C ILE A 365 29.22 46.21 22.45
N ASP A 366 28.77 46.77 21.32
CA ASP A 366 28.92 48.19 21.01
C ASP A 366 28.20 49.03 22.07
N PRO A 367 28.85 50.05 22.67
CA PRO A 367 28.33 50.75 23.85
C PRO A 367 27.27 51.83 23.55
N SER A 368 26.56 51.77 22.42
CA SER A 368 25.58 52.78 22.02
C SER A 368 24.17 52.20 21.83
N SER A 369 23.57 51.75 22.93
CA SER A 369 22.10 51.66 23.09
C SER A 369 21.77 51.36 24.54
N ALA A 370 22.20 52.26 25.42
CA ALA A 370 21.64 52.39 26.75
C ALA A 370 20.25 53.03 26.64
N ASP A 371 19.19 52.23 26.64
CA ASP A 371 17.94 52.53 27.37
C ASP A 371 16.92 51.41 27.15
N ASN A 372 16.98 50.41 28.03
CA ASN A 372 15.82 49.79 28.67
C ASN A 372 16.34 48.70 29.62
N LYS A 373 16.42 49.02 30.91
CA LYS A 373 16.67 48.01 31.95
C LYS A 373 15.41 47.15 32.09
N VAL A 374 15.44 45.99 31.46
CA VAL A 374 14.49 44.91 31.74
C VAL A 374 14.82 44.37 33.13
N TYR A 375 13.85 44.39 34.04
CA TYR A 375 14.05 43.93 35.41
C TYR A 375 13.79 42.41 35.50
N ASP A 376 14.48 41.70 36.39
CA ASP A 376 14.42 40.23 36.49
C ASP A 376 13.01 39.65 36.64
N HIS A 377 12.06 40.42 37.19
CA HIS A 377 10.66 40.00 37.33
C HIS A 377 9.86 40.00 36.01
N GLU A 378 10.35 40.67 34.97
CA GLU A 378 9.78 40.67 33.62
C GLU A 378 10.21 39.46 32.79
N LEU A 379 11.26 38.75 33.24
CA LEU A 379 11.75 37.50 32.66
C LEU A 379 11.02 36.25 33.21
N VAL A 380 10.09 36.44 34.15
CA VAL A 380 9.31 35.36 34.75
C VAL A 380 7.91 35.32 34.17
N ARG A 381 7.54 34.17 33.59
CA ARG A 381 6.19 33.93 33.07
C ARG A 381 5.16 33.94 34.21
N MET A 382 4.35 34.99 34.26
CA MET A 382 3.23 35.09 35.20
C MET A 382 1.88 34.66 34.58
N ASP A 383 1.84 34.27 33.30
CA ASP A 383 0.60 33.91 32.62
C ASP A 383 0.77 32.63 31.79
N ALA A 384 -0.07 31.62 32.05
CA ALA A 384 0.00 30.29 31.45
C ALA A 384 -0.46 30.25 29.98
N LYS A 385 -0.92 31.37 29.42
CA LYS A 385 -1.38 31.48 28.02
C LYS A 385 -0.32 31.98 27.02
N LYS A 386 0.89 32.39 27.44
CA LYS A 386 1.95 32.86 26.51
C LYS A 386 2.91 31.72 26.08
N ARG A 387 3.27 31.72 24.78
CA ARG A 387 3.84 30.63 23.95
C ARG A 387 5.23 30.10 24.39
N LYS A 388 5.60 28.91 23.89
CA LYS A 388 6.73 28.04 24.29
C LYS A 388 8.13 28.62 23.98
N LEU A 389 9.15 28.09 24.67
CA LEU A 389 10.58 28.47 24.58
C LEU A 389 11.23 28.29 23.20
N GLU A 390 10.53 27.67 22.25
CA GLU A 390 11.07 27.25 20.95
C GLU A 390 11.32 28.44 19.99
N GLU A 391 10.71 29.61 20.22
CA GLU A 391 10.96 30.83 19.42
C GLU A 391 12.33 31.48 19.67
N PHE A 392 13.03 31.13 20.77
CA PHE A 392 14.36 31.68 21.07
C PHE A 392 15.51 30.94 20.38
N PHE A 393 15.24 29.81 19.71
CA PHE A 393 16.24 29.07 18.94
C PHE A 393 16.02 29.27 17.44
N VAL A 394 16.45 30.44 16.92
CA VAL A 394 16.54 30.66 15.48
C VAL A 394 17.87 30.11 14.98
N CYS A 395 17.83 29.00 14.24
CA CYS A 395 18.84 28.68 13.23
C CYS A 395 18.35 29.23 11.89
N THR A 396 19.08 30.17 11.31
CA THR A 396 18.82 30.72 9.98
C THR A 396 19.17 29.71 8.89
N PRO A 397 18.26 29.40 7.93
CA PRO A 397 18.64 28.82 6.64
C PRO A 397 19.10 29.92 5.68
N LEU A 398 20.14 29.64 4.88
CA LEU A 398 20.54 30.45 3.73
C LEU A 398 19.38 30.59 2.72
N GLU A 399 19.13 31.84 2.33
CA GLU A 399 18.26 32.37 1.26
C GLU A 399 18.41 31.66 -0.11
N LYS A 400 17.51 31.67 -1.11
CA LYS A 400 16.31 32.46 -1.50
C LYS A 400 15.63 31.75 -2.70
N MET A 401 14.30 31.71 -2.77
CA MET A 401 13.45 32.18 -3.89
C MET A 401 12.05 31.53 -3.91
N GLU A 402 11.07 32.36 -3.54
CA GLU A 402 9.71 32.53 -4.07
C GLU A 402 8.83 31.31 -4.39
N THR A 403 7.69 31.20 -3.69
CA THR A 403 6.36 31.15 -4.33
C THR A 403 5.22 31.38 -3.33
N VAL A 404 4.55 32.51 -3.52
CA VAL A 404 3.10 32.83 -3.50
C VAL A 404 2.15 31.99 -2.61
N GLN A 405 1.43 32.74 -1.78
CA GLN A 405 0.36 32.36 -0.85
C GLN A 405 -0.95 31.95 -1.53
N VAL A 406 -1.70 31.04 -0.90
CA VAL A 406 -3.16 31.15 -0.79
C VAL A 406 -3.59 30.76 0.63
N ASN A 407 -4.09 31.75 1.37
CA ASN A 407 -4.68 31.60 2.70
C ASN A 407 -6.18 31.29 2.59
N PHE A 408 -6.71 30.55 3.57
CA PHE A 408 -8.16 30.44 3.80
C PHE A 408 -8.48 30.81 5.25
N PHE A 409 -9.48 31.69 5.39
CA PHE A 409 -10.17 32.24 6.58
C PHE A 409 -9.40 33.31 7.39
N ASP A 410 -9.95 34.47 7.74
CA ASP A 410 -11.34 34.89 8.01
C ASP A 410 -11.59 36.35 7.58
N THR A 411 -12.86 36.78 7.42
CA THR A 411 -13.55 37.84 8.21
C THR A 411 -14.87 38.28 7.52
N ALA A 412 -15.89 38.52 8.34
CA ALA A 412 -17.27 38.91 8.03
C ALA A 412 -17.44 40.30 7.37
N VAL A 413 -18.58 40.52 6.70
CA VAL A 413 -19.67 41.50 7.00
C VAL A 413 -20.55 41.82 5.77
N ASN A 414 -21.87 41.79 6.00
CA ASN A 414 -23.05 42.42 5.36
C ASN A 414 -23.26 42.43 3.83
N VAL A 415 -24.47 41.98 3.41
CA VAL A 415 -25.40 42.77 2.57
C VAL A 415 -26.85 42.44 2.95
N GLU A 416 -27.66 43.48 3.12
CA GLU A 416 -29.12 43.48 3.31
C GLU A 416 -29.89 43.12 2.02
N GLY A 417 -31.10 42.57 2.16
CA GLY A 417 -32.21 42.93 1.28
C GLY A 417 -32.92 41.82 0.47
N ILE A 418 -34.23 41.76 0.71
CA ILE A 418 -35.33 41.50 -0.24
C ILE A 418 -35.89 40.06 -0.35
N GLU A 419 -36.95 39.87 0.45
CA GLU A 419 -38.31 39.36 0.13
C GLU A 419 -38.58 37.96 -0.47
N LYS A 420 -39.23 37.14 0.38
CA LYS A 420 -40.49 36.37 0.21
C LYS A 420 -40.82 35.66 -1.11
N GLU A 421 -41.17 34.37 -1.00
CA GLU A 421 -42.49 33.73 -1.25
C GLU A 421 -42.29 32.20 -1.33
N THR A 422 -42.78 31.36 -0.39
CA THR A 422 -44.12 30.73 -0.17
C THR A 422 -44.02 29.19 -0.33
N GLY A 423 -44.70 28.44 0.55
CA GLY A 423 -45.21 27.08 0.29
C GLY A 423 -44.69 25.90 1.14
N ASP A 424 -45.25 25.74 2.34
CA ASP A 424 -45.93 24.53 2.91
C ASP A 424 -45.30 23.11 2.75
N GLU A 425 -45.36 22.16 3.70
CA GLU A 425 -45.97 22.02 5.03
C GLU A 425 -45.50 20.67 5.67
N TYR A 426 -45.80 20.49 6.97
CA TYR A 426 -45.83 19.28 7.85
C TYR A 426 -44.52 18.76 8.49
N ARG A 427 -44.43 18.44 9.81
CA ARG A 427 -45.11 18.81 11.07
C ARG A 427 -44.26 18.24 12.24
N SER A 428 -44.05 19.05 13.28
CA SER A 428 -43.38 18.78 14.59
C SER A 428 -44.21 17.82 15.50
N PRO A 429 -43.84 17.42 16.75
CA PRO A 429 -43.04 18.20 17.73
C PRO A 429 -42.07 17.45 18.69
N CYS A 430 -41.04 18.15 19.14
CA CYS A 430 -40.34 17.88 20.41
C CYS A 430 -40.16 19.21 21.18
N HIS A 431 -40.54 19.20 22.46
CA HIS A 431 -40.55 20.32 23.39
C HIS A 431 -39.15 20.64 23.92
N GLU A 432 -38.82 21.94 23.95
CA GLU A 432 -37.73 22.55 24.70
C GLU A 432 -38.14 22.80 26.15
N ILE A 433 -37.20 22.70 27.11
CA ILE A 433 -37.13 23.63 28.27
C ILE A 433 -35.65 23.93 28.58
N THR A 434 -35.37 25.22 28.66
CA THR A 434 -34.10 25.92 28.91
C THR A 434 -33.73 26.06 30.39
N GLU A 435 -32.47 26.46 30.59
CA GLU A 435 -31.77 26.77 31.84
C GLU A 435 -32.35 27.90 32.70
N ALA A 436 -31.88 27.90 33.96
CA ALA A 436 -31.77 28.98 34.94
C ALA A 436 -32.85 29.02 36.04
N SER A 437 -32.49 28.50 37.22
CA SER A 437 -32.64 29.15 38.56
C SER A 437 -32.48 28.10 39.67
N TYR A 438 -31.43 28.21 40.49
CA TYR A 438 -31.52 28.52 41.93
C TYR A 438 -30.19 28.24 42.64
N ASN A 439 -29.57 29.33 43.10
CA ASN A 439 -28.61 29.33 44.20
C ASN A 439 -29.34 29.05 45.54
N GLN A 440 -28.54 28.69 46.54
CA GLN A 440 -28.82 28.62 48.00
C GLN A 440 -29.41 27.32 48.55
N ILE A 441 -28.57 26.59 49.30
CA ILE A 441 -28.64 26.31 50.76
C ILE A 441 -27.22 25.77 51.11
N ALA A 442 -26.32 26.61 51.62
CA ALA A 442 -26.04 26.91 53.03
C ALA A 442 -25.14 25.87 53.74
N LEU A 443 -23.92 26.33 54.01
CA LEU A 443 -22.95 26.06 55.09
C LEU A 443 -23.31 25.10 56.23
N GLU A 444 -22.32 24.29 56.63
CA GLU A 444 -21.85 24.27 58.03
C GLU A 444 -20.37 23.84 58.14
N ASN A 445 -19.67 24.50 59.06
CA ASN A 445 -18.22 24.60 59.22
C ASN A 445 -17.60 23.41 59.99
N MET A 446 -16.36 23.04 59.68
CA MET A 446 -15.36 22.68 60.71
C MET A 446 -13.95 23.07 60.24
N ASP A 447 -13.36 24.03 60.98
CA ASP A 447 -11.96 24.43 60.96
C ASP A 447 -11.04 23.27 61.38
N VAL A 448 -9.96 23.02 60.62
CA VAL A 448 -8.70 22.53 61.18
C VAL A 448 -7.52 23.25 60.50
N GLN A 449 -6.66 23.76 61.36
CA GLN A 449 -5.56 24.69 61.14
C GLN A 449 -4.49 24.22 60.14
N LYS A 450 -4.02 25.15 59.30
CA LYS A 450 -2.72 25.07 58.62
C LYS A 450 -1.57 25.31 59.62
N PRO A 451 -0.50 24.51 59.61
CA PRO A 451 0.82 24.99 59.96
C PRO A 451 1.55 25.54 58.72
N GLN A 452 2.19 26.69 58.88
CA GLN A 452 3.04 27.35 57.90
C GLN A 452 4.50 26.86 58.00
N CYS A 453 5.08 26.69 56.81
CA CYS A 453 6.46 27.01 56.39
C CYS A 453 7.65 26.17 56.89
N SER A 454 8.41 25.61 55.94
CA SER A 454 9.84 25.94 55.77
C SER A 454 10.44 25.33 54.49
N SER A 455 11.09 26.20 53.72
CA SER A 455 12.25 25.96 52.84
C SER A 455 12.32 24.66 52.03
N ALA A 456 12.01 24.77 50.74
CA ALA A 456 12.45 23.84 49.72
C ALA A 456 13.97 23.97 49.52
N GLN A 457 14.74 23.10 50.17
CA GLN A 457 16.08 22.74 49.71
C GLN A 457 15.95 21.60 48.70
N ASP A 458 16.79 21.67 47.68
CA ASP A 458 17.09 20.66 46.67
C ASP A 458 16.80 19.23 47.10
N LEU A 459 16.22 18.45 46.19
CA LEU A 459 16.69 17.10 45.89
C LEU A 459 15.98 16.57 44.64
N SER A 460 16.78 16.35 43.60
CA SER A 460 16.51 15.51 42.44
C SER A 460 15.70 14.25 42.80
N ILE A 461 14.51 14.10 42.23
CA ILE A 461 13.81 12.81 42.25
C ILE A 461 14.50 11.91 41.21
N ARG A 462 15.51 11.17 41.70
CA ARG A 462 15.96 9.93 41.06
C ARG A 462 14.77 8.97 41.03
N GLN A 463 14.41 8.47 39.85
CA GLN A 463 13.69 7.21 39.75
C GLN A 463 14.57 6.15 40.39
N THR A 464 14.25 5.81 41.63
CA THR A 464 14.75 4.60 42.27
C THR A 464 13.61 3.61 42.19
N ASP A 465 13.85 2.47 41.55
CA ASP A 465 12.97 1.32 41.67
C ASP A 465 12.69 1.07 43.17
N PRO A 466 11.45 0.79 43.56
CA PRO A 466 11.15 0.56 44.97
C PRO A 466 11.93 -0.67 45.43
N LYS A 467 12.89 -0.48 46.36
CA LYS A 467 13.55 -1.59 47.04
C LYS A 467 12.48 -2.48 47.68
N PRO A 468 12.61 -3.82 47.60
CA PRO A 468 11.63 -4.72 48.17
C PRO A 468 11.62 -4.53 49.69
N THR A 469 10.54 -3.95 50.21
CA THR A 469 10.33 -3.84 51.64
C THR A 469 9.95 -5.21 52.19
N ASN A 470 10.86 -5.78 52.97
CA ASN A 470 10.69 -7.07 53.63
C ASN A 470 9.79 -6.90 54.88
N TRP A 471 8.52 -6.55 54.68
CA TRP A 471 7.53 -6.65 55.75
C TRP A 471 7.10 -8.12 55.88
N PRO A 472 7.05 -8.69 57.09
CA PRO A 472 6.54 -10.04 57.27
C PRO A 472 5.08 -10.08 56.82
N LYS A 473 4.83 -10.80 55.72
CA LYS A 473 3.47 -11.05 55.21
C LYS A 473 2.70 -11.84 56.26
N ARG A 474 1.85 -11.16 57.04
CA ARG A 474 0.86 -11.85 57.86
C ARG A 474 -0.17 -12.46 56.91
N ASN A 475 -0.21 -13.79 56.88
CA ASN A 475 -1.24 -14.55 56.16
C ASN A 475 -2.59 -14.36 56.86
N LEU A 476 -3.24 -13.24 56.60
CA LEU A 476 -4.63 -13.00 56.99
C LEU A 476 -5.51 -13.74 55.98
N LYS A 477 -6.00 -14.93 56.34
CA LYS A 477 -7.06 -15.62 55.58
C LYS A 477 -8.38 -14.88 55.81
N LEU A 478 -8.55 -13.76 55.12
CA LEU A 478 -9.80 -12.99 55.13
C LEU A 478 -10.82 -13.73 54.27
N ALA A 479 -11.56 -14.64 54.89
CA ALA A 479 -12.62 -15.42 54.25
C ALA A 479 -13.66 -14.52 53.56
N SER A 480 -13.91 -13.33 54.12
CA SER A 480 -14.78 -12.30 53.55
C SER A 480 -14.30 -11.77 52.19
N ILE A 481 -13.00 -11.56 52.00
CA ILE A 481 -12.44 -11.08 50.73
C ILE A 481 -12.47 -12.19 49.68
N HIS A 482 -12.18 -13.43 50.06
CA HIS A 482 -12.28 -14.56 49.15
C HIS A 482 -13.73 -14.82 48.73
N GLN A 483 -14.69 -14.69 49.65
CA GLN A 483 -16.12 -14.82 49.36
C GLN A 483 -16.61 -13.69 48.44
N LEU A 484 -16.20 -12.44 48.68
CA LEU A 484 -16.54 -11.31 47.83
C LEU A 484 -15.95 -11.46 46.42
N LYS A 485 -14.69 -11.90 46.31
CA LYS A 485 -14.05 -12.15 45.01
C LYS A 485 -14.76 -13.26 44.23
N ARG A 486 -15.22 -14.30 44.91
CA ARG A 486 -16.01 -15.39 44.33
C ARG A 486 -17.37 -14.89 43.86
N GLN A 487 -18.08 -14.10 44.67
CA GLN A 487 -19.36 -13.49 44.29
C GLN A 487 -19.23 -12.53 43.08
N ILE A 488 -18.13 -11.80 42.98
CA ILE A 488 -17.87 -10.93 41.81
C ILE A 488 -17.58 -11.77 40.56
N GLN A 489 -16.80 -12.85 40.69
CA GLN A 489 -16.55 -13.78 39.58
C GLN A 489 -17.84 -14.48 39.12
N ASP A 490 -18.67 -14.93 40.05
CA ASP A 490 -19.95 -15.59 39.76
C ASP A 490 -20.97 -14.65 39.12
N ARG A 491 -20.91 -13.34 39.40
CA ARG A 491 -21.75 -12.31 38.77
C ARG A 491 -21.18 -11.77 37.45
N SER A 492 -19.91 -12.03 37.15
CA SER A 492 -19.27 -11.53 35.93
C SER A 492 -19.64 -12.41 34.73
N SER A 493 -20.07 -11.77 33.63
CA SER A 493 -20.29 -12.50 32.38
C SER A 493 -18.94 -12.85 31.74
N PRO A 494 -18.63 -14.15 31.55
CA PRO A 494 -17.37 -14.57 30.94
C PRO A 494 -17.24 -14.06 29.49
N PHE A 495 -18.38 -13.90 28.81
CA PHE A 495 -18.43 -13.36 27.46
C PHE A 495 -18.03 -11.88 27.42
N THR A 496 -18.62 -11.04 28.27
CA THR A 496 -18.33 -9.59 28.30
C THR A 496 -16.89 -9.32 28.74
N THR A 497 -16.38 -10.09 29.69
CA THR A 497 -14.98 -10.01 30.12
C THR A 497 -14.01 -10.39 28.99
N SER A 498 -14.30 -11.45 28.24
CA SER A 498 -13.46 -11.87 27.11
C SER A 498 -13.53 -10.86 25.96
N LEU A 499 -14.73 -10.33 25.70
CA LEU A 499 -14.97 -9.29 24.70
C LEU A 499 -14.12 -8.04 24.99
N PHE A 500 -14.18 -7.47 26.19
CA PHE A 500 -13.37 -6.28 26.50
C PHE A 500 -11.88 -6.57 26.69
N LYS A 501 -11.48 -7.82 26.92
CA LYS A 501 -10.07 -8.22 26.99
C LYS A 501 -9.42 -8.31 25.60
N GLU A 502 -10.15 -8.76 24.59
CA GLU A 502 -9.62 -9.12 23.27
C GLU A 502 -10.26 -8.34 22.11
N HIS A 503 -11.05 -7.30 22.40
CA HIS A 503 -11.63 -6.45 21.36
C HIS A 503 -10.57 -5.65 20.59
N THR A 504 -10.89 -5.37 19.33
CA THR A 504 -10.19 -4.39 18.49
C THR A 504 -11.12 -3.21 18.23
N VAL A 505 -10.64 -1.99 18.42
CA VAL A 505 -11.43 -0.78 18.14
C VAL A 505 -11.44 -0.55 16.63
N VAL A 506 -12.64 -0.45 16.04
CA VAL A 506 -12.81 -0.25 14.59
C VAL A 506 -12.93 1.24 14.27
N GLY A 507 -13.69 1.99 15.09
CA GLY A 507 -13.83 3.43 14.93
C GLY A 507 -14.91 4.03 15.82
N CYS A 508 -14.87 5.36 16.01
CA CYS A 508 -15.91 6.09 16.74
C CYS A 508 -16.98 6.56 15.74
N ILE A 509 -18.25 6.34 16.08
CA ILE A 509 -19.38 6.81 15.26
C ILE A 509 -19.78 8.22 15.69
N ASP A 510 -19.79 8.48 16.99
CA ASP A 510 -20.07 9.80 17.59
C ASP A 510 -19.38 9.91 18.97
N ALA A 511 -19.44 11.07 19.64
CA ALA A 511 -18.83 11.32 20.95
C ALA A 511 -19.27 10.32 22.04
N ARG A 512 -20.44 9.68 21.87
CA ARG A 512 -21.00 8.72 22.82
C ARG A 512 -20.89 7.25 22.38
N LEU A 513 -20.62 6.97 21.11
CA LEU A 513 -20.74 5.61 20.56
C LEU A 513 -19.48 5.21 19.76
N ALA A 514 -18.94 4.05 20.09
CA ALA A 514 -17.81 3.46 19.39
C ALA A 514 -18.14 2.05 18.89
N LEU A 515 -17.59 1.70 17.73
CA LEU A 515 -17.68 0.39 17.14
C LEU A 515 -16.44 -0.43 17.50
N ILE A 516 -16.65 -1.59 18.10
CA ILE A 516 -15.60 -2.54 18.44
C ILE A 516 -15.86 -3.88 17.76
N GLN A 517 -14.79 -4.56 17.36
CA GLN A 517 -14.83 -5.90 16.80
C GLN A 517 -14.33 -6.89 17.84
N TYR A 518 -15.06 -7.99 18.01
CA TYR A 518 -14.59 -9.16 18.76
C TYR A 518 -14.86 -10.40 17.91
N LYS A 519 -13.78 -11.12 17.57
CA LYS A 519 -13.79 -12.20 16.58
C LYS A 519 -14.38 -11.73 15.25
N THR A 520 -15.46 -12.35 14.79
CA THR A 520 -16.14 -12.05 13.52
C THR A 520 -17.30 -11.06 13.66
N SER A 521 -17.63 -10.63 14.88
CA SER A 521 -18.81 -9.82 15.16
C SER A 521 -18.45 -8.37 15.51
N LEU A 522 -19.26 -7.43 15.03
CA LEU A 522 -19.18 -6.01 15.35
C LEU A 522 -20.18 -5.67 16.46
N TYR A 523 -19.73 -4.88 17.42
CA TYR A 523 -20.51 -4.44 18.57
C TYR A 523 -20.46 -2.92 18.68
N LEU A 524 -21.61 -2.33 18.95
CA LEU A 524 -21.74 -0.90 19.25
C LEU A 524 -21.72 -0.69 20.76
N VAL A 525 -20.83 0.21 21.23
CA VAL A 525 -20.58 0.42 22.66
C VAL A 525 -20.71 1.89 23.02
N ASP A 526 -21.36 2.15 24.16
CA ASP A 526 -21.45 3.48 24.77
C ASP A 526 -20.16 3.81 25.53
N THR A 527 -19.36 4.71 24.96
CA THR A 527 -18.06 5.14 25.50
C THR A 527 -18.20 5.92 26.80
N THR A 528 -19.35 6.56 27.03
CA THR A 528 -19.59 7.38 28.23
C THR A 528 -19.82 6.46 29.43
N LYS A 529 -20.67 5.43 29.28
CA LYS A 529 -20.89 4.46 30.35
C LYS A 529 -19.64 3.62 30.64
N LEU A 530 -18.89 3.26 29.60
CA LEU A 530 -17.68 2.46 29.76
C LEU A 530 -16.57 3.25 30.49
N SER A 531 -16.36 4.51 30.14
CA SER A 531 -15.38 5.36 30.82
C SER A 531 -15.75 5.58 32.28
N ILE A 532 -17.02 5.84 32.61
CA ILE A 532 -17.50 5.95 34.00
C ILE A 532 -17.17 4.69 34.80
N MET A 533 -17.45 3.50 34.25
CA MET A 533 -17.18 2.23 34.92
C MET A 533 -15.69 1.92 35.06
N TYR A 534 -14.89 2.29 34.06
CA TYR A 534 -13.43 2.15 34.10
C TYR A 534 -12.80 3.04 35.18
N PHE A 535 -13.22 4.30 35.26
CA PHE A 535 -12.74 5.22 36.29
C PHE A 535 -13.17 4.79 37.70
N TYR A 536 -14.39 4.26 37.86
CA TYR A 536 -14.86 3.73 39.14
C TYR A 536 -14.02 2.54 39.64
N GLN A 537 -13.47 1.72 38.74
CA GLN A 537 -12.56 0.61 39.11
C GLN A 537 -11.13 1.05 39.43
N ARG A 538 -10.66 2.18 38.90
CA ARG A 538 -9.25 2.63 39.06
C ARG A 538 -9.00 3.47 40.31
N TYR A 539 -10.06 4.02 40.90
CA TYR A 539 -10.01 4.86 42.11
C TYR A 539 -10.54 4.16 43.38
N LYS A 540 -10.75 2.84 43.34
CA LYS A 540 -10.83 1.96 44.50
C LYS A 540 -9.59 1.11 44.56
#